data_AF-F4KZ76-F1
#
_entry.id   AF-F4KZ76-F1
#
_cell.length_a   1.000
_cell.length_b   1.000
_cell.length_c   1.000
_cell.angle_alpha   90.00
_cell.angle_beta   90.00
_cell.angle_gamma   90.00
#
_symmetry.space_group_name_H-M   'P 1'
#
loop_
_entity.id
_entity.type
_entity.pdbx_description
1 polymer ?
#
loop_
_entity_poly.entity_id
_entity_poly.type
_entity_poly.pdbx_seq_one_letter_code
_entity_poly.pdbx_strand_id
1 'polypeptide(L)'
;MKNNLYQYGLIGLGLLLAVFLFIRSRKKGGDNTDEANELEKAKPDIKLTGKTCAGRTPRGVRNNNPGNLRLTAEAWKGKVPNAINTDGDFEQFEEWVYGVRAMLKLLRNYIGSGHNTIAKIIRRYAPTTENSTNQYINTVVQRTRMGANQLLDRDDKTVMRKLVQEMAAVELGCHLVNDSEFNQAWNLL
;
A
#
# COMPACT_ATOMS: atom_id res chain seq x y z
N MET A 1 -25.13 20.91 44.04
CA MET A 1 -26.32 21.71 43.62
C MET A 1 -25.97 23.19 43.67
N LYS A 2 -25.82 23.81 42.51
CA LYS A 2 -26.25 25.18 42.11
C LYS A 2 -25.40 25.62 40.91
N ASN A 3 -26.09 25.69 39.77
CA ASN A 3 -25.66 26.36 38.55
C ASN A 3 -25.86 27.88 38.69
N ASN A 4 -25.40 28.59 37.64
CA ASN A 4 -25.74 29.96 37.19
C ASN A 4 -24.69 31.04 37.55
N LEU A 5 -24.30 31.96 36.67
CA LEU A 5 -24.58 32.22 35.24
C LEU A 5 -23.60 33.33 34.77
N TYR A 6 -23.32 33.32 33.47
CA TYR A 6 -22.53 34.21 32.60
C TYR A 6 -22.45 35.72 32.93
N GLN A 7 -21.31 36.37 32.57
CA GLN A 7 -21.27 37.48 31.58
C GLN A 7 -19.84 38.05 31.30
N TYR A 8 -19.44 37.89 30.01
CA TYR A 8 -18.65 38.70 29.05
C TYR A 8 -17.22 39.23 29.29
N GLY A 9 -16.38 38.89 28.31
CA GLY A 9 -15.36 39.75 27.71
C GLY A 9 -15.00 39.26 26.29
N LEU A 10 -15.61 39.83 25.25
CA LEU A 10 -15.05 39.84 23.87
C LEU A 10 -13.66 40.53 23.94
N ILE A 11 -12.65 40.15 23.15
CA ILE A 11 -12.38 40.63 21.77
C ILE A 11 -11.23 39.80 21.14
N GLY A 12 -11.32 39.51 19.82
CA GLY A 12 -10.18 39.24 18.91
C GLY A 12 -10.09 37.78 18.41
N LEU A 13 -10.79 37.35 17.35
CA LEU A 13 -10.57 37.56 15.91
C LEU A 13 -9.25 36.96 15.35
N GLY A 14 -9.38 35.91 14.51
CA GLY A 14 -8.37 35.43 13.52
C GLY A 14 -7.55 34.23 14.00
N LEU A 15 -7.36 33.12 13.26
CA LEU A 15 -7.43 32.95 11.83
C LEU A 15 -7.63 31.46 11.46
N LEU A 16 -8.64 31.22 10.63
CA LEU A 16 -8.78 30.08 9.71
C LEU A 16 -7.62 30.06 8.70
N LEU A 17 -7.37 28.88 8.11
CA LEU A 17 -6.88 28.70 6.74
C LEU A 17 -5.56 29.41 6.38
N ALA A 18 -4.44 28.71 6.52
CA ALA A 18 -3.30 28.93 5.63
C ALA A 18 -3.50 28.13 4.33
N VAL A 19 -4.51 28.55 3.55
CA VAL A 19 -4.56 28.30 2.10
C VAL A 19 -3.88 29.52 1.46
N PHE A 20 -2.82 29.25 0.70
CA PHE A 20 -2.18 30.10 -0.31
C PHE A 20 -2.88 31.44 -0.61
N LEU A 21 -2.36 32.55 -0.09
CA LEU A 21 -2.41 33.87 -0.75
C LEU A 21 -1.18 34.72 -0.33
N PHE A 22 -0.12 34.68 -1.12
CA PHE A 22 0.85 35.77 -1.16
C PHE A 22 1.30 36.05 -2.60
N ILE A 23 0.58 36.95 -3.28
CA ILE A 23 1.08 37.76 -4.41
C ILE A 23 0.43 39.15 -4.26
N ARG A 24 1.15 40.18 -3.79
CA ARG A 24 1.95 41.22 -4.51
C ARG A 24 2.54 42.12 -3.41
N SER A 25 3.72 42.75 -3.41
CA SER A 25 4.73 43.16 -4.40
C SER A 25 5.93 43.69 -3.56
N ARG A 26 7.20 43.30 -3.77
CA ARG A 26 8.14 43.92 -4.72
C ARG A 26 9.42 43.06 -4.86
N LYS A 27 9.84 42.91 -6.12
CA LYS A 27 11.03 42.22 -6.68
C LYS A 27 12.36 42.35 -5.90
N LYS A 28 12.99 41.21 -5.63
CA LYS A 28 14.31 40.74 -6.14
C LYS A 28 14.17 39.21 -6.24
N GLY A 29 14.02 38.59 -7.41
CA GLY A 29 15.09 38.43 -8.38
C GLY A 29 16.13 37.39 -7.93
N GLY A 30 15.67 36.26 -7.38
CA GLY A 30 16.48 35.06 -7.11
C GLY A 30 15.74 33.87 -7.71
N ASP A 31 16.43 33.10 -8.53
CA ASP A 31 15.87 32.00 -9.32
C ASP A 31 15.48 30.85 -8.39
N ASN A 32 14.19 30.61 -8.21
CA ASN A 32 13.67 29.52 -7.36
C ASN A 32 13.65 28.17 -8.11
N THR A 33 14.52 28.05 -9.11
CA THR A 33 14.70 26.84 -9.92
C THR A 33 15.40 25.76 -9.13
N ASP A 34 16.28 26.08 -8.18
CA ASP A 34 17.07 25.07 -7.47
C ASP A 34 16.21 24.14 -6.58
N GLU A 35 15.23 24.67 -5.85
CA GLU A 35 14.38 23.88 -4.94
C GLU A 35 13.34 23.03 -5.71
N ALA A 36 12.76 23.59 -6.78
CA ALA A 36 11.88 22.85 -7.68
C ALA A 36 12.63 21.77 -8.49
N ASN A 37 13.87 22.05 -8.89
CA ASN A 37 14.73 21.15 -9.65
C ASN A 37 15.36 20.05 -8.76
N GLU A 38 15.60 20.31 -7.47
CA GLU A 38 15.94 19.27 -6.49
C GLU A 38 14.76 18.31 -6.25
N LEU A 39 13.53 18.82 -6.10
CA LEU A 39 12.33 17.99 -5.98
C LEU A 39 12.01 17.19 -7.26
N GLU A 40 12.35 17.72 -8.42
CA GLU A 40 12.23 17.01 -9.70
C GLU A 40 13.31 15.92 -9.86
N LYS A 41 14.55 16.17 -9.43
CA LYS A 41 15.64 15.17 -9.39
C LYS A 41 15.43 14.07 -8.34
N ALA A 42 14.63 14.34 -7.30
CA ALA A 42 14.29 13.36 -6.25
C ALA A 42 13.13 12.41 -6.64
N LYS A 43 12.52 12.57 -7.82
CA LYS A 43 11.49 11.63 -8.29
C LYS A 43 12.17 10.31 -8.67
N PRO A 44 11.82 9.18 -8.02
CA PRO A 44 12.39 7.90 -8.40
C PRO A 44 12.00 7.57 -9.84
N ASP A 45 12.88 6.85 -10.55
CA ASP A 45 12.57 6.27 -11.84
C ASP A 45 11.53 5.16 -11.66
N ILE A 46 10.25 5.54 -11.67
CA ILE A 46 9.14 4.60 -11.52
C ILE A 46 9.01 3.81 -12.82
N LYS A 47 9.47 2.56 -12.79
CA LYS A 47 9.27 1.62 -13.90
C LYS A 47 7.91 0.97 -13.77
N LEU A 48 6.95 1.53 -14.49
CA LEU A 48 5.63 0.93 -14.62
C LEU A 48 5.71 -0.39 -15.39
N THR A 49 4.96 -1.39 -14.92
CA THR A 49 5.08 -2.76 -15.44
C THR A 49 4.46 -2.97 -16.83
N GLY A 50 3.59 -2.04 -17.27
CA GLY A 50 2.75 -2.22 -18.47
C GLY A 50 1.73 -3.36 -18.40
N LYS A 51 1.51 -3.98 -17.23
CA LYS A 51 0.59 -5.13 -17.09
C LYS A 51 -0.86 -4.65 -17.22
N THR A 52 -1.72 -5.51 -17.73
CA THR A 52 -3.17 -5.23 -17.80
C THR A 52 -3.96 -6.47 -17.43
N CYS A 53 -5.19 -6.25 -16.97
CA CYS A 53 -6.15 -7.23 -16.53
C CYS A 53 -7.45 -7.03 -17.32
N ALA A 54 -7.76 -7.93 -18.24
CA ALA A 54 -8.92 -7.80 -19.13
C ALA A 54 -9.04 -6.42 -19.81
N GLY A 55 -7.92 -5.91 -20.35
CA GLY A 55 -7.86 -4.62 -21.03
C GLY A 55 -7.88 -3.39 -20.12
N ARG A 56 -7.86 -3.56 -18.79
CA ARG A 56 -7.77 -2.47 -17.81
C ARG A 56 -6.45 -2.53 -17.04
N THR A 57 -6.02 -1.41 -16.48
CA THR A 57 -4.86 -1.36 -15.57
C THR A 57 -5.37 -1.15 -14.14
N PRO A 58 -5.50 -2.21 -13.31
CA PRO A 58 -5.93 -2.08 -11.92
C PRO A 58 -5.06 -1.10 -11.14
N ARG A 59 -5.59 -0.52 -10.04
CA ARG A 59 -4.84 0.40 -9.17
C ARG A 59 -3.51 -0.20 -8.73
N GLY A 60 -3.53 -1.44 -8.24
CA GLY A 60 -2.31 -2.14 -7.84
C GLY A 60 -1.27 -2.25 -8.95
N VAL A 61 -1.68 -2.36 -10.22
CA VAL A 61 -0.70 -2.34 -11.33
C VAL A 61 -0.13 -0.96 -11.57
N ARG A 62 -0.97 0.10 -11.56
CA ARG A 62 -0.49 1.48 -11.70
C ARG A 62 0.48 1.89 -10.60
N ASN A 63 0.31 1.31 -9.40
CA ASN A 63 1.12 1.60 -8.22
C ASN A 63 2.29 0.63 -8.01
N ASN A 64 2.51 -0.32 -8.93
CA ASN A 64 3.45 -1.44 -8.71
C ASN A 64 3.21 -2.20 -7.38
N ASN A 65 1.97 -2.27 -6.92
CA ASN A 65 1.51 -2.79 -5.64
C ASN A 65 0.49 -3.92 -5.84
N PRO A 66 0.94 -5.17 -6.11
CA PRO A 66 0.06 -6.31 -6.38
C PRO A 66 -0.85 -6.68 -5.21
N GLY A 67 -0.47 -6.32 -3.98
CA GLY A 67 -1.25 -6.62 -2.79
C GLY A 67 -2.28 -5.55 -2.42
N ASN A 68 -2.35 -4.43 -3.15
CA ASN A 68 -3.09 -3.24 -2.69
C ASN A 68 -2.75 -2.89 -1.22
N LEU A 69 -1.46 -2.93 -0.85
CA LEU A 69 -1.01 -2.55 0.48
C LEU A 69 -1.33 -1.07 0.75
N ARG A 70 -1.91 -0.79 1.92
CA ARG A 70 -2.24 0.58 2.35
C ARG A 70 -0.98 1.38 2.64
N LEU A 71 -1.01 2.67 2.33
CA LEU A 71 0.09 3.58 2.61
C LEU A 71 0.37 3.63 4.12
N THR A 72 1.62 3.41 4.50
CA THR A 72 2.09 3.41 5.89
C THR A 72 3.36 4.26 6.03
N ALA A 73 3.88 4.40 7.24
CA ALA A 73 5.23 4.95 7.47
C ALA A 73 6.34 3.92 7.22
N GLU A 74 6.01 2.65 6.91
CA GLU A 74 7.01 1.60 6.79
C GLU A 74 7.94 1.83 5.61
N ALA A 75 9.24 1.67 5.88
CA ALA A 75 10.32 1.85 4.92
C ALA A 75 10.53 0.58 4.09
N TRP A 76 9.57 0.27 3.21
CA TRP A 76 9.71 -0.84 2.27
C TRP A 76 10.82 -0.55 1.25
N LYS A 77 11.59 -1.57 0.87
CA LYS A 77 12.58 -1.46 -0.21
C LYS A 77 11.86 -1.10 -1.51
N GLY A 78 12.34 -0.06 -2.20
CA GLY A 78 11.76 0.42 -3.46
C GLY A 78 10.40 1.07 -3.32
N LYS A 79 10.04 1.56 -2.13
CA LYS A 79 8.84 2.37 -1.91
C LYS A 79 9.04 3.78 -2.43
N VAL A 80 8.06 4.28 -3.18
CA VAL A 80 7.95 5.69 -3.50
C VAL A 80 7.66 6.47 -2.21
N PRO A 81 8.49 7.47 -1.82
CA PRO A 81 8.31 8.23 -0.60
C PRO A 81 6.90 8.82 -0.46
N ASN A 82 6.35 8.81 0.75
CA ASN A 82 4.98 9.27 1.00
C ASN A 82 4.73 10.71 0.51
N ALA A 83 5.74 11.58 0.60
CA ALA A 83 5.65 12.97 0.15
C ALA A 83 5.39 13.13 -1.36
N ILE A 84 5.73 12.12 -2.16
CA ILE A 84 5.57 12.11 -3.62
C ILE A 84 4.71 10.94 -4.12
N ASN A 85 4.10 10.18 -3.20
CA ASN A 85 3.11 9.16 -3.56
C ASN A 85 1.88 9.84 -4.15
N THR A 86 1.46 9.40 -5.33
CA THR A 86 0.37 10.01 -6.09
C THR A 86 -0.98 9.32 -5.91
N ASP A 87 -1.02 8.15 -5.28
CA ASP A 87 -2.26 7.43 -5.00
C ASP A 87 -2.93 7.91 -3.71
N GLY A 88 -2.15 8.29 -2.70
CA GLY A 88 -2.60 8.87 -1.43
C GLY A 88 -3.13 7.87 -0.41
N ASP A 89 -3.68 6.74 -0.84
CA ASP A 89 -4.27 5.72 0.04
C ASP A 89 -3.47 4.41 0.09
N PHE A 90 -2.74 4.10 -0.98
CA PHE A 90 -2.02 2.85 -1.17
C PHE A 90 -0.52 3.08 -1.39
N GLU A 91 0.28 2.10 -0.98
CA GLU A 91 1.71 2.08 -1.28
C GLU A 91 1.94 2.13 -2.79
N GLN A 92 2.97 2.88 -3.19
CA GLN A 92 3.50 2.90 -4.54
C GLN A 92 4.94 2.42 -4.49
N PHE A 93 5.32 1.60 -5.48
CA PHE A 93 6.68 1.07 -5.57
C PHE A 93 7.33 1.50 -6.88
N GLU A 94 8.65 1.65 -6.85
CA GLU A 94 9.46 2.04 -8.00
C GLU A 94 9.39 0.97 -9.10
N GLU A 95 9.28 -0.31 -8.72
CA GLU A 95 9.18 -1.45 -9.64
C GLU A 95 8.22 -2.52 -9.11
N TRP A 96 7.61 -3.30 -10.01
CA TRP A 96 6.67 -4.40 -9.68
C TRP A 96 7.22 -5.36 -8.62
N VAL A 97 8.48 -5.75 -8.79
CA VAL A 97 9.13 -6.75 -7.93
C VAL A 97 9.20 -6.28 -6.47
N TYR A 98 9.31 -4.98 -6.24
CA TYR A 98 9.31 -4.41 -4.89
C TYR A 98 7.95 -4.50 -4.21
N GLY A 99 6.86 -4.32 -4.96
CA GLY A 99 5.51 -4.56 -4.43
C GLY A 99 5.24 -6.04 -4.16
N VAL A 100 5.69 -6.94 -5.06
CA VAL A 100 5.61 -8.40 -4.81
C VAL A 100 6.39 -8.77 -3.53
N ARG A 101 7.60 -8.21 -3.37
CA ARG A 101 8.43 -8.40 -2.17
C ARG A 101 7.76 -7.87 -0.90
N ALA A 102 7.16 -6.67 -0.96
CA ALA A 102 6.48 -6.08 0.18
C ALA A 102 5.32 -6.98 0.65
N MET A 103 4.50 -7.47 -0.29
CA MET A 103 3.44 -8.42 0.00
C MET A 103 3.98 -9.73 0.60
N LEU A 104 5.04 -10.30 0.00
CA LEU A 104 5.70 -11.50 0.51
C LEU A 104 6.20 -11.29 1.96
N LYS A 105 6.90 -10.20 2.24
CA LYS A 105 7.42 -9.87 3.58
C LYS A 105 6.28 -9.69 4.59
N LEU A 106 5.20 -9.02 4.20
CA LEU A 106 4.02 -8.86 5.04
C LEU A 106 3.41 -10.21 5.43
N LEU A 107 3.19 -11.10 4.46
CA LEU A 107 2.60 -12.42 4.71
C LEU A 107 3.52 -13.31 5.56
N ARG A 108 4.84 -13.27 5.32
CA ARG A 108 5.81 -13.96 6.20
C ARG A 108 5.73 -13.44 7.64
N ASN A 109 5.57 -12.14 7.84
CA ASN A 109 5.45 -11.54 9.17
C ASN A 109 4.14 -11.94 9.86
N TYR A 110 3.02 -12.01 9.14
CA TYR A 110 1.76 -12.52 9.67
C TYR A 110 1.88 -13.96 10.16
N ILE A 111 2.47 -14.84 9.35
CA ILE A 111 2.70 -16.24 9.76
C ILE A 111 3.61 -16.29 11.00
N GLY A 112 4.71 -15.54 11.01
CA GLY A 112 5.64 -15.47 12.14
C GLY A 112 5.05 -14.90 13.44
N SER A 113 3.96 -14.13 13.35
CA SER A 113 3.23 -13.57 14.50
C SER A 113 1.98 -14.38 14.88
N GLY A 114 1.85 -15.60 14.37
CA GLY A 114 0.79 -16.55 14.75
C GLY A 114 -0.47 -16.49 13.89
N HIS A 115 -0.51 -15.67 12.84
CA HIS A 115 -1.53 -15.71 11.80
C HIS A 115 -1.09 -16.69 10.71
N ASN A 116 -0.95 -17.95 11.11
CA ASN A 116 -0.27 -19.00 10.36
C ASN A 116 -1.23 -19.93 9.58
N THR A 117 -2.41 -19.45 9.22
CA THR A 117 -3.38 -20.18 8.38
C THR A 117 -4.01 -19.20 7.38
N ILE A 118 -4.49 -19.68 6.23
CA ILE A 118 -5.18 -18.84 5.24
C ILE A 118 -6.31 -18.02 5.89
N ALA A 119 -7.12 -18.66 6.73
CA ALA A 119 -8.23 -18.03 7.42
C ALA A 119 -7.80 -16.88 8.35
N LYS A 120 -6.69 -17.05 9.10
CA LYS A 120 -6.16 -15.99 9.97
C LYS A 120 -5.53 -14.85 9.17
N ILE A 121 -4.77 -15.19 8.13
CA ILE A 121 -4.10 -14.23 7.25
C ILE A 121 -5.13 -13.31 6.60
N ILE A 122 -6.16 -13.87 5.96
CA ILE A 122 -7.14 -13.07 5.22
C ILE A 122 -7.99 -12.21 6.17
N ARG A 123 -8.41 -12.73 7.32
CA ARG A 123 -9.12 -11.93 8.34
C ARG A 123 -8.29 -10.74 8.82
N ARG A 124 -6.97 -10.90 8.93
CA ARG A 124 -6.07 -9.79 9.27
C ARG A 124 -5.86 -8.82 8.09
N TYR A 125 -5.79 -9.35 6.88
CA TYR A 125 -5.46 -8.62 5.65
C TYR A 125 -6.62 -7.74 5.18
N ALA A 126 -7.84 -8.26 5.22
CA ALA A 126 -9.05 -7.59 4.76
C ALA A 126 -10.19 -7.81 5.79
N PRO A 127 -10.22 -7.07 6.92
CA PRO A 127 -11.18 -7.26 8.01
C PRO A 127 -12.60 -6.73 7.70
N THR A 128 -13.08 -6.93 6.47
CA THR A 128 -14.42 -6.46 6.06
C THR A 128 -15.52 -7.34 6.65
N THR A 129 -16.75 -7.20 6.16
CA THR A 129 -17.86 -8.04 6.58
C THR A 129 -17.54 -9.53 6.42
N GLU A 130 -18.15 -10.34 7.29
CA GLU A 130 -17.88 -11.77 7.35
C GLU A 130 -18.10 -12.49 6.01
N ASN A 131 -19.14 -12.10 5.26
CA ASN A 131 -19.47 -12.69 3.96
C ASN A 131 -18.36 -12.47 2.92
N SER A 132 -17.85 -11.24 2.79
CA SER A 132 -16.77 -10.93 1.85
C SER A 132 -15.47 -11.63 2.25
N THR A 133 -15.18 -11.68 3.55
CA THR A 133 -14.00 -12.36 4.09
C THR A 133 -14.05 -13.87 3.81
N ASN A 134 -15.20 -14.51 4.02
CA ASN A 134 -15.39 -15.94 3.74
C ASN A 134 -15.24 -16.26 2.25
N GLN A 135 -15.74 -15.39 1.36
CA GLN A 135 -15.54 -15.55 -0.09
C GLN A 135 -14.05 -15.49 -0.47
N TYR A 136 -13.29 -14.55 0.11
CA TYR A 136 -11.85 -14.45 -0.09
C TYR A 136 -11.14 -15.73 0.40
N ILE A 137 -11.44 -16.19 1.62
CA ILE A 137 -10.89 -17.44 2.17
C ILE A 137 -11.16 -18.62 1.24
N ASN A 138 -12.41 -18.81 0.82
CA ASN A 138 -12.80 -19.91 -0.07
C ASN A 138 -12.06 -19.85 -1.41
N THR A 139 -11.92 -18.65 -1.99
CA THR A 139 -11.20 -18.45 -3.25
C THR A 139 -9.73 -18.87 -3.11
N VAL A 140 -9.04 -18.40 -2.07
CA VAL A 140 -7.61 -18.71 -1.87
C VAL A 140 -7.41 -20.19 -1.52
N VAL A 141 -8.28 -20.78 -0.70
CA VAL A 141 -8.25 -22.23 -0.40
C VAL A 141 -8.38 -23.05 -1.67
N GLN A 142 -9.38 -22.75 -2.51
CA GLN A 142 -9.64 -23.48 -3.75
C GLN A 142 -8.43 -23.39 -4.70
N ARG A 143 -7.87 -22.20 -4.89
CA ARG A 143 -6.80 -21.97 -5.86
C ARG A 143 -5.44 -22.49 -5.39
N THR A 144 -5.14 -22.35 -4.10
CA THR A 144 -3.87 -22.84 -3.53
C THR A 144 -3.88 -24.36 -3.26
N ARG A 145 -5.07 -24.95 -3.12
CA ARG A 145 -5.31 -26.33 -2.63
C ARG A 145 -4.77 -26.58 -1.22
N MET A 146 -4.70 -25.54 -0.39
CA MET A 146 -4.30 -25.62 1.02
C MET A 146 -5.53 -25.43 1.91
N GLY A 147 -5.60 -26.14 3.04
CA GLY A 147 -6.73 -26.06 3.95
C GLY A 147 -6.84 -24.68 4.62
N ALA A 148 -8.06 -24.18 4.85
CA ALA A 148 -8.30 -22.87 5.49
C ALA A 148 -7.59 -22.72 6.85
N ASN A 149 -7.53 -23.82 7.61
CA ASN A 149 -6.92 -23.91 8.95
C ASN A 149 -5.61 -24.70 8.97
N GLN A 150 -5.07 -25.08 7.80
CA GLN A 150 -3.77 -25.72 7.70
C GLN A 150 -2.69 -24.75 8.18
N LEU A 151 -1.77 -25.23 9.03
CA LEU A 151 -0.60 -24.47 9.43
C LEU A 151 0.31 -24.27 8.22
N LEU A 152 0.67 -23.02 7.97
CA LEU A 152 1.57 -22.62 6.89
C LEU A 152 2.96 -22.33 7.45
N ASP A 153 3.97 -22.72 6.69
CA ASP A 153 5.37 -22.38 6.95
C ASP A 153 5.75 -21.12 6.17
N ARG A 154 6.32 -20.12 6.87
CA ARG A 154 6.77 -18.85 6.28
C ARG A 154 8.06 -18.98 5.46
N ASP A 155 8.77 -20.08 5.62
CA ASP A 155 10.04 -20.37 4.96
C ASP A 155 9.89 -21.42 3.83
N ASP A 156 8.72 -22.06 3.71
CA ASP A 156 8.36 -22.84 2.53
C ASP A 156 8.06 -21.91 1.34
N LYS A 157 9.06 -21.82 0.45
CA LYS A 157 8.99 -20.99 -0.76
C LYS A 157 7.81 -21.35 -1.67
N THR A 158 7.42 -22.63 -1.74
CA THR A 158 6.29 -23.08 -2.58
C THR A 158 4.96 -22.63 -1.99
N VAL A 159 4.79 -22.75 -0.68
CA VAL A 159 3.61 -22.24 0.06
C VAL A 159 3.50 -20.73 -0.13
N MET A 160 4.59 -19.99 0.10
CA MET A 160 4.60 -18.54 -0.02
C MET A 160 4.33 -18.06 -1.45
N ARG A 161 4.84 -18.77 -2.46
CA ARG A 161 4.57 -18.46 -3.87
C ARG A 161 3.09 -18.53 -4.19
N LYS A 162 2.47 -19.66 -3.90
CA LYS A 162 1.03 -19.87 -4.11
C LYS A 162 0.22 -18.81 -3.35
N LEU A 163 0.55 -18.57 -2.09
CA LEU A 163 -0.19 -17.61 -1.28
C LEU A 163 -0.11 -16.18 -1.84
N VAL A 164 1.10 -15.70 -2.19
CA VAL A 164 1.29 -14.36 -2.78
C VAL A 164 0.56 -14.24 -4.12
N GLN A 165 0.73 -15.22 -5.02
CA GLN A 165 0.12 -15.17 -6.35
C GLN A 165 -1.40 -15.16 -6.27
N GLU A 166 -1.99 -16.03 -5.43
CA GLU A 166 -3.44 -16.15 -5.35
C GLU A 166 -4.12 -14.98 -4.63
N MET A 167 -3.50 -14.46 -3.57
CA MET A 167 -4.01 -13.25 -2.92
C MET A 167 -3.87 -12.04 -3.85
N ALA A 168 -2.73 -11.86 -4.52
CA ALA A 168 -2.56 -10.78 -5.50
C ALA A 168 -3.59 -10.88 -6.64
N ALA A 169 -3.90 -12.10 -7.09
CA ALA A 169 -4.90 -12.31 -8.11
C ALA A 169 -6.32 -11.92 -7.66
N VAL A 170 -6.66 -12.10 -6.39
CA VAL A 170 -7.92 -11.59 -5.81
C VAL A 170 -7.92 -10.06 -5.79
N GLU A 171 -6.83 -9.45 -5.33
CA GLU A 171 -6.68 -7.98 -5.24
C GLU A 171 -6.75 -7.26 -6.59
N LEU A 172 -6.21 -7.88 -7.63
CA LEU A 172 -6.10 -7.29 -8.98
C LEU A 172 -7.25 -7.74 -9.91
N GLY A 173 -7.96 -8.81 -9.55
CA GLY A 173 -8.97 -9.46 -10.38
C GLY A 173 -8.41 -10.42 -11.44
N CYS A 174 -7.09 -10.65 -11.50
CA CYS A 174 -6.44 -11.65 -12.36
C CYS A 174 -5.00 -11.96 -11.93
N HIS A 175 -4.47 -13.07 -12.42
CA HIS A 175 -3.11 -13.54 -12.15
C HIS A 175 -2.06 -12.75 -12.95
N LEU A 176 -1.34 -11.86 -12.28
CA LEU A 176 -0.30 -11.02 -12.89
C LEU A 176 1.10 -11.22 -12.31
N VAL A 177 1.22 -11.84 -11.13
CA VAL A 177 2.50 -12.19 -10.50
C VAL A 177 2.92 -13.57 -11.00
N ASN A 178 3.96 -13.64 -11.82
CA ASN A 178 4.48 -14.92 -12.30
C ASN A 178 5.59 -15.48 -11.40
N ASP A 179 6.05 -16.71 -11.69
CA ASP A 179 7.07 -17.39 -10.88
C ASP A 179 8.42 -16.67 -10.90
N SER A 180 8.81 -16.05 -12.03
CA SER A 180 10.06 -15.29 -12.12
C SER A 180 10.04 -14.06 -11.21
N GLU A 181 8.95 -13.30 -11.24
CA GLU A 181 8.76 -12.12 -10.39
C GLU A 181 8.72 -12.49 -8.90
N PHE A 182 8.02 -13.57 -8.57
CA PHE A 182 8.04 -14.10 -7.21
C PHE A 182 9.45 -14.53 -6.79
N ASN A 183 10.20 -15.21 -7.66
CA ASN A 183 11.56 -15.66 -7.36
C ASN A 183 12.52 -14.48 -7.15
N GLN A 184 12.40 -13.43 -7.96
CA GLN A 184 13.17 -12.20 -7.78
C GLN A 184 12.82 -11.53 -6.45
N ALA A 185 11.53 -11.39 -6.13
CA ALA A 185 11.08 -10.84 -4.86
C ALA A 185 11.57 -11.66 -3.65
N TRP A 186 11.57 -13.00 -3.76
CA TRP A 186 12.09 -13.90 -2.74
C TRP A 186 13.59 -13.68 -2.49
N ASN A 187 14.39 -13.53 -3.55
CA ASN A 187 15.83 -13.31 -3.45
C ASN A 187 16.19 -11.93 -2.86
N LEU A 188 15.22 -11.02 -2.77
CA LEU A 188 15.39 -9.69 -2.18
C LEU A 188 14.96 -9.63 -0.70
N LEU A 189 14.48 -10.73 -0.11
CA LEU A 189 13.92 -10.75 1.25
C LEU A 189 14.88 -10.19 2.29
#